data_AF-A0A0D3D5R6-F1
#
_entry.id   AF-A0A0D3D5R6-F1
#
_cell.length_a   1.000
_cell.length_b   1.000
_cell.length_c   1.000
_cell.angle_alpha   90.00
_cell.angle_beta   90.00
_cell.angle_gamma   90.00
#
_symmetry.space_group_name_H-M   'P 1'
#
loop_
_entity.id
_entity.type
_entity.pdbx_description
1 polymer ?
#
loop_
_entity_poly.entity_id
_entity_poly.type
_entity_poly.pdbx_seq_one_letter_code
_entity_poly.pdbx_strand_id
1 'polypeptide(L)'
;MVRFIRQEAEEKANEISISASAWLHTDSICVCFFRDYSTQLNASRINHLQSQDDIVTDSVAKDLLRVSNNKNAYKKLSRVSSLSLLRLKEPSVLLRCREMDNKVVESIIEDAKKHYAEKAKVASPNITIDEKVFLPPPPNPKLPDFHDLHW
;
A
#
# COMPACT_ATOMS: atom_id res chain seq x y z
N MET A 1 -2.98 -33.54 -71.53
CA MET A 1 -2.50 -32.20 -71.11
C MET A 1 -3.38 -31.59 -70.02
N VAL A 2 -4.64 -31.23 -70.31
CA VAL A 2 -5.51 -30.50 -69.35
C VAL A 2 -5.76 -31.25 -68.02
N ARG A 3 -5.97 -32.57 -68.07
CA ARG A 3 -6.17 -33.39 -66.85
C ARG A 3 -4.93 -33.43 -65.94
N PHE A 4 -3.73 -33.38 -66.55
CA PHE A 4 -2.47 -33.37 -65.81
C PHE A 4 -2.24 -32.05 -65.08
N ILE A 5 -2.48 -30.92 -65.77
CA ILE A 5 -2.39 -29.58 -65.17
C ILE A 5 -3.35 -29.44 -64.00
N ARG A 6 -4.57 -29.97 -64.13
CA ARG A 6 -5.57 -29.96 -63.06
C ARG A 6 -5.12 -30.79 -61.85
N GLN A 7 -4.61 -31.99 -62.09
CA GLN A 7 -4.13 -32.86 -61.01
C GLN A 7 -2.94 -32.24 -60.27
N GLU A 8 -1.99 -31.63 -61.00
CA GLU A 8 -0.84 -30.92 -60.40
C GLU A 8 -1.29 -29.70 -59.57
N ALA A 9 -2.31 -28.96 -60.04
CA ALA A 9 -2.88 -27.85 -59.28
C ALA A 9 -3.59 -28.31 -58.00
N GLU A 10 -4.32 -29.43 -58.05
CA GLU A 10 -4.99 -30.03 -56.89
C GLU A 10 -3.98 -30.55 -55.85
N GLU A 11 -2.89 -31.20 -56.28
CA GLU A 11 -1.80 -31.64 -55.39
C GLU A 11 -1.10 -30.46 -54.71
N LYS A 12 -0.76 -29.39 -55.47
CA LYS A 12 -0.16 -28.17 -54.89
C LYS A 12 -1.10 -27.47 -53.92
N ALA A 13 -2.41 -27.41 -54.22
CA ALA A 13 -3.38 -26.81 -53.32
C ALA A 13 -3.49 -27.59 -52.00
N ASN A 14 -3.45 -28.93 -52.06
CA ASN A 14 -3.44 -29.78 -50.87
C ASN A 14 -2.15 -29.60 -50.06
N GLU A 15 -0.99 -29.55 -50.70
CA GLU A 15 0.29 -29.31 -50.03
C GLU A 15 0.30 -27.94 -49.31
N ILE A 16 -0.17 -26.89 -49.98
CA ILE A 16 -0.31 -25.55 -49.39
C ILE A 16 -1.28 -25.59 -48.20
N SER A 17 -2.41 -26.30 -48.31
CA SER A 17 -3.39 -26.41 -47.23
C SER A 17 -2.83 -27.13 -46.00
N ILE A 18 -2.13 -28.24 -46.20
CA ILE A 18 -1.48 -29.01 -45.12
C ILE A 18 -0.39 -28.17 -44.46
N SER A 19 0.45 -27.51 -45.27
CA SER A 19 1.51 -26.62 -44.78
C SER A 19 0.90 -25.48 -43.97
N ALA A 20 -0.11 -24.78 -44.49
CA ALA A 20 -0.79 -23.68 -43.79
C ALA A 20 -1.39 -24.13 -42.45
N SER A 21 -2.00 -25.32 -42.38
CA SER A 21 -2.50 -25.87 -41.11
C SER A 21 -1.39 -26.14 -40.11
N ALA A 22 -0.23 -26.62 -40.55
CA ALA A 22 0.93 -26.84 -39.68
C ALA A 22 1.47 -25.51 -39.14
N TRP A 23 1.60 -24.47 -39.98
CA TRP A 23 2.02 -23.13 -39.56
C TRP A 23 1.07 -22.53 -38.50
N LEU A 24 -0.25 -22.60 -38.73
CA LEU A 24 -1.25 -22.12 -37.77
C LEU A 24 -1.13 -22.84 -36.42
N HIS A 25 -0.87 -24.15 -36.45
CA HIS A 25 -0.68 -24.92 -35.23
C HIS A 25 0.59 -24.51 -34.48
N THR A 26 1.72 -24.35 -35.18
CA THR A 26 2.99 -23.90 -34.57
C THR A 26 2.87 -22.49 -34.01
N ASP A 27 2.19 -21.59 -34.72
CA ASP A 27 1.96 -20.21 -34.26
C ASP A 27 1.08 -20.19 -33.02
N SER A 28 0.01 -20.98 -33.00
CA SER A 28 -0.86 -21.11 -31.82
C SER A 28 -0.10 -21.65 -30.61
N ILE A 29 0.77 -22.64 -30.79
CA ILE A 29 1.63 -23.15 -29.70
C ILE A 29 2.58 -22.07 -29.20
N CYS A 30 3.22 -21.33 -30.11
CA CYS A 30 4.14 -20.24 -29.77
C CYS A 30 3.44 -19.17 -28.93
N VAL A 31 2.23 -18.75 -29.32
CA VAL A 31 1.44 -17.76 -28.58
C VAL A 31 1.07 -18.27 -27.18
N CYS A 32 0.66 -19.53 -27.05
CA CYS A 32 0.38 -20.13 -25.75
C CYS A 32 1.62 -20.18 -24.86
N PHE A 33 2.76 -20.65 -25.38
CA PHE A 33 4.01 -20.72 -24.63
C PHE A 33 4.51 -19.34 -24.20
N PHE A 34 4.41 -18.33 -25.08
CA PHE A 34 4.76 -16.96 -24.77
C PHE A 34 3.87 -16.39 -23.65
N ARG A 35 2.55 -16.63 -23.72
CA ARG A 35 1.63 -16.21 -22.66
C ARG A 35 2.01 -16.84 -21.32
N ASP A 36 2.18 -18.16 -21.28
CA ASP A 36 2.44 -18.87 -20.03
C ASP A 36 3.81 -18.47 -19.44
N TYR A 37 4.82 -18.30 -20.28
CA TYR A 37 6.13 -17.77 -19.88
C TYR A 37 6.04 -16.35 -19.33
N SER A 38 5.30 -15.46 -20.00
CA SER A 38 5.10 -14.07 -19.54
C SER A 38 4.36 -14.00 -18.21
N THR A 39 3.35 -14.86 -18.00
CA THR A 39 2.61 -14.94 -16.74
C THR A 39 3.52 -15.43 -15.61
N GLN A 40 4.35 -16.46 -15.85
CA GLN A 40 5.29 -16.96 -14.85
C GLN A 40 6.34 -15.92 -14.45
N LEU A 41 6.91 -15.19 -15.42
CA LEU A 41 7.84 -14.10 -15.15
C LEU A 41 7.19 -12.96 -14.37
N ASN A 42 5.99 -12.55 -14.78
CA ASN A 42 5.27 -11.48 -14.10
C ASN A 42 4.88 -11.88 -12.67
N ALA A 43 4.45 -13.13 -12.45
CA ALA A 43 4.21 -13.66 -11.11
C ALA A 43 5.47 -13.62 -10.25
N SER A 44 6.61 -14.06 -10.80
CA SER A 44 7.90 -14.01 -10.10
C SER A 44 8.34 -12.59 -9.77
N ARG A 45 8.11 -11.64 -10.68
CA ARG A 45 8.38 -10.21 -10.47
C ARG A 45 7.50 -9.62 -9.36
N ILE A 46 6.19 -9.92 -9.36
CA ILE A 46 5.26 -9.45 -8.33
C ILE A 46 5.69 -9.97 -6.96
N ASN A 47 6.01 -11.27 -6.85
CA ASN A 47 6.46 -11.86 -5.58
C ASN A 47 7.73 -11.18 -5.05
N HIS A 48 8.67 -10.86 -5.94
CA HIS A 48 9.88 -10.14 -5.55
C HIS A 48 9.59 -8.73 -5.03
N LEU A 49 8.71 -8.00 -5.72
CA LEU A 49 8.30 -6.66 -5.30
C LEU A 49 7.54 -6.69 -3.96
N GLN A 50 6.62 -7.64 -3.79
CA GLN A 50 5.93 -7.85 -2.51
C GLN A 50 6.93 -8.11 -1.38
N SER A 51 7.90 -9.01 -1.61
CA SER A 51 8.94 -9.30 -0.60
C SER A 51 9.79 -8.08 -0.25
N GLN A 52 10.09 -7.22 -1.23
CA GLN A 52 10.81 -5.97 -0.99
C GLN A 52 9.96 -4.97 -0.20
N ASP A 53 8.69 -4.81 -0.59
CA ASP A 53 7.75 -3.93 0.11
C ASP A 53 7.57 -4.39 1.56
N ASP A 54 7.36 -5.68 1.80
CA ASP A 54 7.20 -6.28 3.13
C ASP A 54 8.39 -5.98 4.04
N ILE A 55 9.62 -6.11 3.53
CA ILE A 55 10.85 -5.81 4.29
C ILE A 55 10.91 -4.32 4.63
N VAL A 56 10.59 -3.44 3.68
CA VAL A 56 10.61 -1.99 3.88
C VAL A 56 9.53 -1.60 4.90
N THR A 57 8.30 -2.08 4.76
CA THR A 57 7.21 -1.79 5.69
C THR A 57 7.53 -2.28 7.09
N ASP A 58 8.09 -3.48 7.22
CA ASP A 58 8.50 -4.05 8.51
C ASP A 58 9.61 -3.22 9.17
N SER A 59 10.60 -2.80 8.40
CA SER A 59 11.72 -1.99 8.91
C SER A 59 11.24 -0.63 9.42
N VAL A 60 10.39 0.05 8.64
CA VAL A 60 9.81 1.35 9.00
C VAL A 60 8.89 1.21 10.21
N ALA A 61 8.05 0.18 10.28
CA ALA A 61 7.20 -0.08 11.44
C ALA A 61 8.02 -0.26 12.72
N LYS A 62 9.12 -1.03 12.66
CA LYS A 62 10.05 -1.21 13.79
C LYS A 62 10.72 0.09 14.20
N ASP A 63 11.13 0.92 13.25
CA ASP A 63 11.74 2.23 13.54
C ASP A 63 10.74 3.22 14.13
N LEU A 64 9.48 3.24 13.65
CA LEU A 64 8.42 4.05 14.24
C LEU A 64 8.09 3.60 15.66
N LEU A 65 8.06 2.29 15.93
CA LEU A 65 7.90 1.76 17.29
C LEU A 65 9.07 2.18 18.20
N ARG A 66 10.32 2.17 17.69
CA ARG A 66 11.48 2.67 18.44
C ARG A 66 11.34 4.14 18.81
N VAL A 67 10.87 4.97 17.88
CA VAL A 67 10.62 6.40 18.13
C VAL A 67 9.46 6.60 19.11
N SER A 68 8.39 5.81 19.01
CA SER A 68 7.25 5.84 19.94
C SER A 68 7.66 5.51 21.37
N ASN A 69 8.57 4.56 21.57
CA ASN A 69 9.08 4.20 22.90
C ASN A 69 9.95 5.30 23.53
N ASN A 70 10.51 6.22 22.75
CA ASN A 70 11.35 7.30 23.25
C ASN A 70 10.53 8.57 23.51
N LYS A 71 10.22 8.83 24.78
CA LYS A 71 9.41 9.99 25.23
C LYS A 71 9.93 11.34 24.71
N ASN A 72 11.25 11.55 24.64
CA ASN A 72 11.82 12.82 24.21
C ASN A 72 11.74 13.01 22.69
N ALA A 73 11.92 11.94 21.91
CA ALA A 73 11.73 11.98 20.47
C ALA A 73 10.25 12.11 20.11
N TYR A 74 9.38 11.39 20.82
CA TYR A 74 7.92 11.45 20.64
C TYR A 74 7.35 12.84 20.98
N LYS A 75 7.86 13.51 22.02
CA LYS A 75 7.51 14.90 22.34
C LYS A 75 7.87 15.89 21.22
N LYS A 76 8.84 15.59 20.35
CA LYS A 76 9.12 16.43 19.16
C LYS A 76 8.10 16.20 18.04
N LEU A 77 7.57 14.98 17.91
CA LEU A 77 6.53 14.62 16.94
C LEU A 77 5.17 15.19 17.31
N SER A 78 4.93 15.51 18.58
CA SER A 78 3.66 16.09 19.02
C SER A 78 3.37 17.50 18.48
N ARG A 79 4.31 18.11 17.73
CA ARG A 79 4.02 19.23 16.82
C ARG A 79 2.94 18.92 15.78
N VAL A 80 2.66 17.63 15.54
CA VAL A 80 1.54 17.20 14.73
C VAL A 80 0.20 17.70 15.31
N SER A 81 0.07 17.84 16.63
CA SER A 81 -1.13 18.38 17.26
C SER A 81 -1.39 19.83 16.82
N SER A 82 -0.40 20.71 16.88
CA SER A 82 -0.57 22.10 16.39
C SER A 82 -0.78 22.17 14.88
N LEU A 83 -0.19 21.27 14.10
CA LEU A 83 -0.45 21.15 12.67
C LEU A 83 -1.91 20.78 12.38
N SER A 84 -2.48 19.81 13.10
CA SER A 84 -3.87 19.41 12.92
C SER A 84 -4.86 20.53 13.26
N LEU A 85 -4.59 21.28 14.34
CA LEU A 85 -5.38 22.45 14.74
C LEU A 85 -5.39 23.53 13.66
N LEU A 86 -4.23 23.80 13.05
CA LEU A 86 -4.11 24.77 11.95
C LEU A 86 -4.88 24.36 10.69
N ARG A 87 -5.07 23.05 10.47
CA ARG A 87 -5.86 22.53 9.34
C ARG A 87 -7.37 22.61 9.62
N LEU A 88 -7.80 22.33 10.85
CA LEU A 88 -9.21 22.35 11.25
C LEU A 88 -9.77 23.78 11.39
N LYS A 89 -9.01 24.71 11.99
CA LYS A 89 -9.44 26.10 12.26
C LYS A 89 -10.77 26.23 13.04
N GLU A 90 -11.09 25.24 13.87
CA GLU A 90 -12.30 25.23 14.68
C GLU A 90 -12.04 25.83 16.08
N PRO A 91 -13.05 26.47 16.69
CA PRO A 91 -12.90 27.11 18.01
C PRO A 91 -12.82 26.11 19.17
N SER A 92 -13.30 24.87 18.98
CA SER A 92 -13.18 23.80 19.97
C SER A 92 -12.88 22.48 19.27
N VAL A 93 -11.95 21.71 19.85
CA VAL A 93 -11.45 20.47 19.28
C VAL A 93 -11.40 19.39 20.36
N LEU A 94 -11.97 18.23 20.04
CA LEU A 94 -11.89 17.03 20.87
C LEU A 94 -10.73 16.16 20.40
N LEU A 95 -9.79 15.87 21.30
CA LEU A 95 -8.59 15.11 21.02
C LEU A 95 -8.73 13.69 21.56
N ARG A 96 -8.62 12.71 20.66
CA ARG A 96 -8.63 11.28 21.00
C ARG A 96 -7.22 10.71 20.95
N CYS A 97 -6.80 10.05 22.02
CA CYS A 97 -5.45 9.49 22.14
C CYS A 97 -5.48 8.04 22.65
N ARG A 98 -4.32 7.39 22.63
CA ARG A 98 -4.10 6.11 23.33
C ARG A 98 -3.98 6.38 24.83
N GLU A 99 -4.48 5.46 25.65
CA GLU A 99 -4.44 5.58 27.11
C GLU A 99 -3.02 5.85 27.66
N MET A 100 -2.01 5.19 27.09
CA MET A 100 -0.60 5.36 27.46
C MET A 100 -0.04 6.76 27.20
N ASP A 101 -0.60 7.49 26.23
CA ASP A 101 -0.10 8.77 25.76
C ASP A 101 -0.78 9.97 26.45
N ASN A 102 -1.84 9.75 27.24
CA ASN A 102 -2.62 10.82 27.88
C ASN A 102 -1.72 11.82 28.63
N LYS A 103 -0.79 11.33 29.46
CA LYS A 103 0.14 12.18 30.24
C LYS A 103 1.06 13.01 29.36
N VAL A 104 1.49 12.45 28.23
CA VAL A 104 2.36 13.14 27.27
C VAL A 104 1.55 14.24 26.58
N VAL A 105 0.35 13.91 26.14
CA VAL A 105 -0.57 14.81 25.46
C VAL A 105 -0.98 15.99 26.34
N GLU A 106 -1.31 15.75 27.61
CA GLU A 106 -1.58 16.81 28.61
C GLU A 106 -0.46 17.84 28.67
N SER A 107 0.79 17.37 28.66
CA SER A 107 1.97 18.26 28.71
C SER A 107 2.19 19.09 27.44
N ILE A 108 1.59 18.70 26.32
CA ILE A 108 1.79 19.31 25.00
C ILE A 108 0.65 20.25 24.60
N ILE A 109 -0.55 20.04 25.15
CA ILE A 109 -1.74 20.83 24.78
C ILE A 109 -1.49 22.34 24.95
N GLU A 110 -0.82 22.74 26.04
CA GLU A 110 -0.52 24.14 26.29
C GLU A 110 0.49 24.72 25.28
N ASP A 111 1.54 23.96 24.96
CA ASP A 111 2.51 24.32 23.92
C ASP A 111 1.82 24.42 22.53
N ALA A 112 0.86 23.52 22.25
CA ALA A 112 0.12 23.49 20.99
C ALA A 112 -0.84 24.67 20.83
N LYS A 113 -1.55 25.07 21.90
CA LYS A 113 -2.41 26.27 21.92
C LYS A 113 -1.59 27.53 21.64
N LYS A 114 -0.43 27.66 22.27
CA LYS A 114 0.49 28.78 22.06
C LYS A 114 0.97 28.84 20.61
N HIS A 115 1.44 27.72 20.07
CA HIS A 115 1.88 27.64 18.67
C HIS A 115 0.77 27.91 17.66
N TYR A 116 -0.46 27.49 17.94
CA TYR A 116 -1.62 27.81 17.10
C TYR A 116 -1.92 29.31 17.14
N ALA A 117 -1.96 29.92 18.33
CA ALA A 117 -2.22 31.35 18.48
C ALA A 117 -1.16 32.20 17.77
N GLU A 118 0.12 31.84 17.89
CA GLU A 118 1.24 32.51 17.20
C GLU A 118 1.11 32.46 15.68
N LYS A 119 0.77 31.28 15.12
CA LYS A 119 0.70 31.07 13.66
C LYS A 119 -0.60 31.58 13.04
N ALA A 120 -1.73 31.35 13.72
CA ALA A 120 -3.04 31.74 13.22
C ALA A 120 -3.36 33.21 13.50
N LYS A 121 -2.71 33.85 14.50
CA LYS A 121 -3.06 35.19 15.01
C LYS A 121 -4.52 35.29 15.51
N VAL A 122 -5.09 34.17 15.92
CA VAL A 122 -6.46 34.04 16.43
C VAL A 122 -6.41 33.56 17.88
N ALA A 123 -7.51 33.76 18.62
CA ALA A 123 -7.71 33.21 19.96
C ALA A 123 -7.43 31.69 20.00
N SER A 124 -6.93 31.23 21.15
CA SER A 124 -6.62 29.82 21.39
C SER A 124 -7.90 28.97 21.40
N PRO A 125 -7.93 27.83 20.69
CA PRO A 125 -9.08 26.94 20.66
C PRO A 125 -9.22 26.19 22.00
N ASN A 126 -10.45 25.86 22.36
CA ASN A 126 -10.75 25.02 23.51
C ASN A 126 -10.50 23.54 23.16
N ILE A 127 -9.43 22.96 23.70
CA ILE A 127 -9.01 21.58 23.45
C ILE A 127 -9.42 20.71 24.63
N THR A 128 -10.27 19.72 24.39
CA THR A 128 -10.70 18.72 25.40
C THR A 128 -10.17 17.34 25.03
N ILE A 129 -9.72 16.56 26.02
CA ILE A 129 -9.28 15.17 25.80
C ILE A 129 -10.49 14.24 26.01
N ASP A 130 -10.68 13.29 25.10
CA ASP A 130 -11.70 12.25 25.23
C ASP A 130 -11.25 11.19 26.25
N GLU A 131 -11.91 11.14 27.41
CA GLU A 131 -11.65 10.15 28.47
C GLU A 131 -12.49 8.86 28.34
N LYS A 132 -13.43 8.81 27.39
CA LYS A 132 -14.38 7.70 27.26
C LYS A 132 -14.02 6.74 26.13
N VAL A 133 -13.50 7.26 25.02
CA VAL A 133 -13.16 6.45 23.84
C VAL A 133 -11.68 6.61 23.52
N PHE A 134 -10.89 5.56 23.74
CA PHE A 134 -9.46 5.55 23.45
C PHE A 134 -9.14 4.94 22.08
N LEU A 135 -8.00 5.32 21.51
CA LEU A 135 -7.44 4.64 20.34
C LEU A 135 -6.98 3.21 20.70
N PRO A 136 -6.95 2.28 19.73
CA PRO A 136 -6.49 0.93 19.99
C PRO A 136 -5.05 0.91 20.52
N PRO A 137 -4.73 -0.05 21.40
CA PRO A 137 -3.38 -0.21 21.94
C PRO A 137 -2.38 -0.54 20.83
N PRO A 138 -1.07 -0.36 21.09
CA PRO A 138 -0.04 -0.74 20.13
C PRO A 138 -0.14 -2.24 19.77
N PRO A 139 0.21 -2.64 18.53
CA PRO A 139 0.20 -4.04 18.11
C PRO A 139 1.06 -4.89 19.06
N ASN A 140 0.50 -6.00 19.55
CA ASN A 140 1.25 -6.92 20.40
C ASN A 140 2.05 -7.87 19.50
N PRO A 141 3.39 -7.94 19.60
CA PRO A 141 4.21 -8.81 18.75
C PRO A 141 3.87 -10.31 18.85
N LYS A 142 3.06 -10.70 19.85
CA LYS A 142 2.62 -12.08 20.09
C LYS A 142 1.22 -12.41 19.59
N LEU A 143 0.45 -11.42 19.13
CA LEU A 143 -0.84 -11.66 18.47
C LEU A 143 -0.67 -11.50 16.96
N PRO A 144 -1.17 -12.44 16.14
CA PRO A 144 -1.24 -12.24 14.70
C PRO A 144 -2.12 -11.02 14.39
N ASP A 145 -1.66 -10.17 13.48
CA ASP A 145 -2.37 -8.97 13.08
C ASP A 145 -3.70 -9.39 12.40
N PHE A 146 -4.81 -8.76 12.79
CA PHE A 146 -6.13 -9.04 12.19
C PHE A 146 -6.20 -8.65 10.70
N HIS A 147 -5.16 -8.00 10.17
CA HIS A 147 -5.01 -7.68 8.75
C HIS A 147 -4.54 -8.86 7.88
N ASP A 148 -4.09 -9.97 8.47
CA ASP A 148 -3.71 -11.18 7.72
C ASP A 148 -4.90 -12.09 7.38
N LEU A 149 -6.12 -11.72 7.80
CA LEU A 149 -7.36 -12.39 7.41
C LEU A 149 -7.87 -11.83 6.07
N HIS A 150 -7.09 -12.02 5.01
CA HIS A 150 -7.59 -11.88 3.64
C HIS A 150 -7.95 -13.27 3.09
N TRP A 151 -9.18 -13.36 2.57
CA TRP A 151 -9.81 -14.49 1.89
C TRP A 151 -9.15 -14.81 0.54
#